data_AF-A0A9J6GEJ6-F1
#
_entry.id   AF-A0A9J6GEJ6-F1
#
_cell.length_a   1.000
_cell.length_b   1.000
_cell.length_c   1.000
_cell.angle_alpha   90.00
_cell.angle_beta   90.00
_cell.angle_gamma   90.00
#
_symmetry.space_group_name_H-M   'P 1'
#
loop_
_entity.id
_entity.type
_entity.pdbx_description
1 polymer ?
#
loop_
_entity_poly.entity_id
_entity_poly.type
_entity_poly.pdbx_seq_one_letter_code
_entity_poly.pdbx_strand_id
1 'polypeptide(L)'
;MQPPDTQSRGQSPSDADTSVRLPFLTLPVICSALIIGGLALLVLIIILRPSNYHDANVCTAVPCQEFANLINASLNLSQDPCNSFQRFTCDGWRHSHHHSVRRVILNRALDRMASQLWSTSIAPPTSGQTASQKAFLFYRSCDAVRRGESDEVPAIKKILQQANVSWPRRYNRPDVLRTLVSLALNFDLGVLIDFTPNTSNLMIVKASSLTRTMNQQKRFNNDEKYERDTFNLLKEKFGDGDEEGVSFEEIRSLDIKTFERLALKYNISIVCCNPVTTEVLPGPFDPVRLKEVLLEFNATNNGSLVTNCLDYLVEINKIWAEVDEADMHLFISWLVVRYTASFANLELMYNYYGTTDKEIVLFEHGKWCCLLVYKYMGDLLFVPFTKHAFSPKIREDVVELVDTIRHQFAISHTNLSSPLSSPTATWDTGDHILRALDYKGPPDGPNSSAAFIPDMNSSLVRNWRACKVASRQRNWRVEQRTFDEKSLERFEFYTFTDGGFQLAPYVLTYPLYNINYPRALKYGALGSQVARAYAELSLLYYNTTPEMTDVKQLLETCLEESTLETEPIDLVLSEVAALNVLSAAFQSPGRFTAPRKLEVHAGTAVFYNLVLHEMQGQP
;
A
#
# COMPACT_ATOMS: atom_id res chain seq x y z
N MET A 1 -64.88 18.59 55.85
CA MET A 1 -65.80 19.17 54.86
C MET A 1 -66.62 18.04 54.25
N GLN A 2 -67.78 17.78 54.85
CA GLN A 2 -68.98 17.25 54.18
C GLN A 2 -69.64 18.42 53.41
N PRO A 3 -70.75 18.24 52.67
CA PRO A 3 -71.16 17.23 51.67
C PRO A 3 -71.74 18.03 50.44
N PRO A 4 -72.89 17.77 49.76
CA PRO A 4 -73.77 16.59 49.63
C PRO A 4 -74.35 16.31 48.21
N ASP A 5 -74.94 15.11 48.08
CA ASP A 5 -76.30 14.72 47.61
C ASP A 5 -76.95 15.46 46.41
N THR A 6 -77.70 14.80 45.51
CA THR A 6 -79.11 14.38 45.76
C THR A 6 -79.64 13.52 44.58
N GLN A 7 -80.19 12.32 44.84
CA GLN A 7 -81.62 11.95 44.97
C GLN A 7 -82.41 11.78 43.64
N SER A 8 -82.87 10.57 43.30
CA SER A 8 -84.16 9.93 43.67
C SER A 8 -85.16 10.00 42.48
N ARG A 9 -86.18 9.15 42.24
CA ARG A 9 -86.98 8.21 43.05
C ARG A 9 -87.97 7.45 42.12
N GLY A 10 -88.35 6.22 42.51
CA GLY A 10 -89.70 5.61 42.31
C GLY A 10 -89.97 4.89 40.98
N GLN A 11 -90.73 3.79 40.86
CA GLN A 11 -91.67 3.03 41.72
C GLN A 11 -91.83 1.58 41.18
N SER A 12 -92.22 0.64 42.05
CA SER A 12 -92.75 -0.74 41.78
C SER A 12 -94.24 -0.73 41.35
N PRO A 13 -94.98 -1.86 41.18
CA PRO A 13 -94.67 -3.29 40.90
C PRO A 13 -95.54 -3.88 39.75
N SER A 14 -95.35 -5.15 39.34
CA SER A 14 -96.42 -6.17 39.18
C SER A 14 -96.07 -7.33 38.22
N ASP A 15 -96.39 -8.52 38.72
CA ASP A 15 -96.91 -9.70 38.03
C ASP A 15 -95.99 -10.73 37.36
N ALA A 16 -96.31 -11.97 37.74
CA ALA A 16 -95.73 -13.24 37.36
C ALA A 16 -96.05 -13.57 35.91
N ASP A 17 -95.11 -14.23 35.22
CA ASP A 17 -95.51 -15.40 34.46
C ASP A 17 -94.38 -16.40 34.21
N THR A 18 -94.81 -17.64 34.11
CA THR A 18 -94.03 -18.86 34.15
C THR A 18 -93.67 -19.25 32.71
N SER A 19 -92.39 -19.29 32.33
CA SER A 19 -92.02 -19.99 31.09
C SER A 19 -90.59 -20.55 31.11
N VAL A 20 -90.50 -21.70 30.46
CA VAL A 20 -89.46 -22.74 30.49
C VAL A 20 -88.04 -22.21 30.22
N ARG A 21 -87.12 -22.42 31.17
CA ARG A 21 -85.67 -22.21 30.97
C ARG A 21 -85.05 -23.38 30.19
N LEU A 22 -84.72 -23.14 28.92
CA LEU A 22 -83.63 -23.84 28.24
C LEU A 22 -82.28 -23.17 28.63
N PRO A 23 -81.19 -23.92 28.84
CA PRO A 23 -79.95 -23.38 29.38
C PRO A 23 -79.17 -22.58 28.32
N PHE A 24 -79.32 -21.26 28.32
CA PHE A 24 -78.53 -20.32 27.50
C PHE A 24 -77.07 -20.11 27.97
N LEU A 25 -76.59 -20.89 28.95
CA LEU A 25 -75.23 -20.78 29.52
C LEU A 25 -74.17 -21.62 28.80
N THR A 26 -74.54 -22.49 27.85
CA THR A 26 -73.57 -23.34 27.14
C THR A 26 -72.95 -22.65 25.93
N LEU A 27 -73.67 -21.73 25.26
CA LEU A 27 -73.15 -21.02 24.09
C LEU A 27 -71.92 -20.13 24.37
N PRO A 28 -71.91 -19.26 25.40
CA PRO A 28 -70.74 -18.40 25.65
C PRO A 28 -69.52 -19.20 26.12
N VAL A 29 -69.74 -20.29 26.87
CA VAL A 29 -68.67 -21.20 27.30
C VAL A 29 -68.05 -21.93 26.12
N ILE A 30 -68.87 -22.43 25.19
CA ILE A 30 -68.40 -23.05 23.95
C ILE A 30 -67.66 -22.04 23.07
N CYS A 31 -68.15 -20.79 22.94
CA CYS A 31 -67.44 -19.75 22.19
C CYS A 31 -66.09 -19.41 22.81
N SER A 32 -66.00 -19.27 24.14
CA SER A 32 -64.72 -18.99 24.81
C SER A 32 -63.71 -20.13 24.67
N ALA A 33 -64.15 -21.39 24.76
CA ALA A 33 -63.30 -22.56 24.55
C ALA A 33 -62.80 -22.66 23.09
N LEU A 34 -63.64 -22.31 22.10
CA LEU A 34 -63.25 -22.28 20.70
C LEU A 34 -62.27 -21.14 20.38
N ILE A 35 -62.41 -19.97 21.02
CA ILE A 35 -61.47 -18.86 20.86
C ILE A 35 -60.11 -19.21 21.49
N ILE A 36 -60.11 -19.77 22.70
CA ILE A 36 -58.88 -20.19 23.38
C ILE A 36 -58.20 -21.33 22.61
N GLY A 37 -58.97 -22.32 22.16
CA GLY A 37 -58.47 -23.41 21.32
C GLY A 37 -57.93 -22.92 19.98
N GLY A 38 -58.60 -21.97 19.34
CA GLY A 38 -58.16 -21.32 18.10
C GLY A 38 -56.87 -20.52 18.28
N LEU A 39 -56.76 -19.74 19.36
CA LEU A 39 -55.54 -18.99 19.70
C LEU A 39 -54.38 -19.93 20.03
N ALA A 40 -54.63 -21.00 20.80
CA ALA A 40 -53.61 -21.99 21.10
C ALA A 40 -53.14 -22.71 19.83
N LEU A 41 -54.04 -23.06 18.92
CA LEU A 41 -53.71 -23.64 17.62
C LEU A 41 -52.91 -22.67 16.75
N LEU A 42 -53.26 -21.37 16.75
CA LEU A 42 -52.57 -20.35 15.97
C LEU A 42 -51.15 -20.11 16.50
N VAL A 43 -50.98 -20.06 17.83
CA VAL A 43 -49.66 -20.01 18.48
C VAL A 43 -48.87 -21.28 18.19
N LEU A 44 -49.49 -22.46 18.24
CA LEU A 44 -48.86 -23.72 17.89
C LEU A 44 -48.42 -23.73 16.42
N ILE A 45 -49.22 -23.18 15.49
CA ILE A 45 -48.85 -23.03 14.06
C ILE A 45 -47.69 -22.05 13.88
N ILE A 46 -47.61 -20.98 14.69
CA ILE A 46 -46.48 -20.03 14.64
C ILE A 46 -45.20 -20.67 15.17
N ILE A 47 -45.27 -21.45 16.26
CA ILE A 47 -44.12 -22.11 16.88
C ILE A 47 -43.68 -23.33 16.07
N LEU A 48 -44.62 -24.10 15.52
CA LEU A 48 -44.36 -25.29 14.69
C LEU A 48 -44.18 -24.95 13.21
N ARG A 49 -44.35 -23.68 12.79
CA ARG A 49 -43.87 -23.23 11.48
C ARG A 49 -42.37 -23.51 11.50
N PRO A 50 -41.88 -24.49 10.71
CA PRO A 50 -40.45 -24.74 10.66
C PRO A 50 -39.81 -23.41 10.28
N SER A 51 -38.86 -22.91 11.08
CA SER A 51 -38.09 -21.71 10.73
C SER A 51 -37.13 -21.97 9.55
N ASN A 52 -37.53 -22.87 8.65
CA ASN A 52 -36.86 -23.23 7.41
C ASN A 52 -37.17 -22.21 6.31
N TYR A 53 -37.63 -21.01 6.67
CA TYR A 53 -37.42 -19.82 5.84
C TYR A 53 -36.04 -19.21 6.18
N HIS A 54 -35.01 -20.05 6.17
CA HIS A 54 -33.72 -19.56 5.73
C HIS A 54 -33.92 -19.36 4.23
N ASP A 55 -34.09 -18.11 3.79
CA ASP A 55 -33.86 -17.77 2.39
C ASP A 55 -32.51 -18.38 2.03
N ALA A 56 -32.53 -19.49 1.28
CA ALA A 56 -31.36 -20.29 0.96
C ALA A 56 -30.30 -19.50 0.16
N ASN A 57 -30.60 -18.25 -0.15
CA ASN A 57 -29.82 -17.32 -0.96
C ASN A 57 -29.08 -16.24 -0.13
N VAL A 58 -29.25 -16.18 1.21
CA VAL A 58 -28.55 -15.18 2.04
C VAL A 58 -27.35 -15.81 2.74
N CYS A 59 -26.15 -15.28 2.47
CA CYS A 59 -24.94 -15.73 3.16
C CYS A 59 -24.97 -15.33 4.64
N THR A 60 -25.09 -16.31 5.54
CA THR A 60 -25.09 -16.09 6.99
C THR A 60 -23.73 -16.33 7.64
N ALA A 61 -22.70 -16.70 6.88
CA ALA A 61 -21.36 -16.90 7.40
C ALA A 61 -20.82 -15.59 8.02
N VAL A 62 -20.07 -15.71 9.12
CA VAL A 62 -19.50 -14.55 9.84
C VAL A 62 -18.77 -13.56 8.90
N PRO A 63 -17.91 -13.99 7.96
CA PRO A 63 -17.27 -13.05 7.04
C PRO A 63 -18.24 -12.27 6.15
N CYS A 64 -19.36 -12.87 5.75
CA CYS A 64 -20.39 -12.19 4.96
C CYS A 64 -21.11 -11.13 5.80
N GLN A 65 -21.42 -11.43 7.06
CA GLN A 65 -22.04 -10.47 7.97
C GLN A 65 -21.10 -9.30 8.27
N GLU A 66 -19.82 -9.56 8.53
CA GLU A 66 -18.81 -8.52 8.72
C GLU A 66 -18.70 -7.61 7.50
N PHE A 67 -18.65 -8.18 6.30
CA PHE A 67 -18.56 -7.40 5.07
C PHE A 67 -19.85 -6.62 4.77
N ALA A 68 -21.03 -7.22 5.00
CA ALA A 68 -22.31 -6.52 4.87
C ALA A 68 -22.41 -5.33 5.82
N ASN A 69 -21.95 -5.48 7.07
CA ASN A 69 -21.88 -4.39 8.03
C ASN A 69 -20.93 -3.28 7.56
N LEU A 70 -19.77 -3.64 6.98
CA LEU A 70 -18.85 -2.67 6.39
C LEU A 70 -19.48 -1.91 5.21
N ILE A 71 -20.15 -2.60 4.27
CA ILE A 71 -20.86 -1.94 3.18
C ILE A 71 -21.88 -0.97 3.77
N ASN A 72 -22.75 -1.46 4.66
CA ASN A 72 -23.84 -0.66 5.19
C ASN A 72 -23.35 0.59 5.95
N ALA A 73 -22.23 0.47 6.67
CA ALA A 73 -21.58 1.61 7.32
C ALA A 73 -20.93 2.59 6.33
N SER A 74 -20.57 2.12 5.14
CA SER A 74 -19.95 2.93 4.10
C SER A 74 -20.97 3.67 3.23
N LEU A 75 -22.16 3.09 3.05
CA LEU A 75 -23.21 3.65 2.20
C LEU A 75 -23.80 4.96 2.74
N ASN A 76 -24.16 5.85 1.82
CA ASN A 76 -25.02 7.00 2.07
C ASN A 76 -26.30 6.87 1.24
N LEU A 77 -27.33 6.26 1.83
CA LEU A 77 -28.60 5.97 1.17
C LEU A 77 -29.40 7.22 0.77
N SER A 78 -28.98 8.40 1.23
CA SER A 78 -29.57 9.68 0.81
C SER A 78 -29.04 10.16 -0.56
N GLN A 79 -27.98 9.53 -1.07
CA GLN A 79 -27.41 9.84 -2.39
C GLN A 79 -27.93 8.86 -3.43
N ASP A 80 -28.26 9.36 -4.62
CA ASP A 80 -28.62 8.51 -5.74
C ASP A 80 -27.34 7.92 -6.38
N PRO A 81 -27.19 6.59 -6.45
CA PRO A 81 -26.04 5.95 -7.08
C PRO A 81 -25.88 6.34 -8.56
N CYS A 82 -26.96 6.70 -9.27
CA CYS A 82 -26.91 7.14 -10.66
C CYS A 82 -26.35 8.57 -10.81
N ASN A 83 -26.43 9.40 -9.76
CA ASN A 83 -25.89 10.76 -9.75
C ASN A 83 -24.44 10.78 -9.25
N SER A 84 -24.16 10.04 -8.17
CA SER A 84 -22.80 9.86 -7.67
C SER A 84 -22.67 8.54 -6.92
N PHE A 85 -22.25 7.50 -7.65
CA PHE A 85 -21.98 6.19 -7.07
C PHE A 85 -20.91 6.27 -5.96
N GLN A 86 -19.99 7.25 -6.05
CA GLN A 86 -19.02 7.53 -4.99
C GLN A 86 -19.66 7.96 -3.70
N ARG A 87 -20.46 9.01 -3.75
CA ARG A 87 -21.06 9.55 -2.54
C ARG A 87 -22.01 8.53 -1.96
N PHE A 88 -22.74 7.81 -2.81
CA PHE A 88 -23.55 6.68 -2.39
C PHE A 88 -22.76 5.58 -1.69
N THR A 89 -21.56 5.22 -2.15
CA THR A 89 -20.81 4.07 -1.60
C THR A 89 -19.82 4.42 -0.48
N CYS A 90 -19.31 5.65 -0.45
CA CYS A 90 -18.18 6.03 0.40
C CYS A 90 -18.48 7.16 1.39
N ASP A 91 -19.55 7.96 1.21
CA ASP A 91 -19.79 9.08 2.12
C ASP A 91 -20.03 8.58 3.56
N GLY A 92 -20.76 7.48 3.77
CA GLY A 92 -20.97 6.92 5.11
C GLY A 92 -19.65 6.59 5.81
N TRP A 93 -18.69 6.03 5.06
CA TRP A 93 -17.34 5.78 5.54
C TRP A 93 -16.61 7.08 5.87
N ARG A 94 -16.65 8.07 4.96
CA ARG A 94 -15.97 9.37 5.14
C ARG A 94 -16.47 10.13 6.37
N HIS A 95 -17.75 9.99 6.71
CA HIS A 95 -18.31 10.63 7.92
C HIS A 95 -17.94 9.89 9.21
N SER A 96 -17.74 8.56 9.14
CA SER A 96 -17.49 7.71 10.32
C SER A 96 -16.00 7.42 10.57
N HIS A 97 -15.14 7.64 9.58
CA HIS A 97 -13.72 7.30 9.64
C HIS A 97 -12.84 8.41 9.04
N HIS A 98 -11.75 8.73 9.76
CA HIS A 98 -10.72 9.67 9.30
C HIS A 98 -9.67 9.04 8.36
N HIS A 99 -9.82 7.75 8.02
CA HIS A 99 -8.80 6.99 7.31
C HIS A 99 -9.38 6.28 6.09
N SER A 100 -8.59 6.12 5.04
CA SER A 100 -8.98 5.34 3.86
C SER A 100 -9.10 3.85 4.19
N VAL A 101 -9.93 3.14 3.42
CA VAL A 101 -10.07 1.68 3.53
C VAL A 101 -8.71 0.99 3.41
N ARG A 102 -7.89 1.40 2.43
CA ARG A 102 -6.51 0.89 2.25
C ARG A 102 -5.68 0.98 3.53
N ARG A 103 -5.77 2.10 4.25
CA ARG A 103 -5.03 2.29 5.51
C ARG A 103 -5.56 1.37 6.62
N VAL A 104 -6.86 1.12 6.68
CA VAL A 104 -7.43 0.16 7.65
C VAL A 104 -6.96 -1.27 7.39
N ILE A 105 -6.93 -1.68 6.12
CA ILE A 105 -6.40 -3.00 5.71
C ILE A 105 -4.95 -3.15 6.15
N LEU A 106 -4.15 -2.15 5.81
CA LEU A 106 -2.74 -2.13 6.16
C LEU A 106 -2.56 -2.20 7.68
N ASN A 107 -3.21 -1.32 8.43
CA ASN A 107 -3.10 -1.28 9.88
C ASN A 107 -3.44 -2.63 10.50
N ARG A 108 -4.49 -3.30 10.02
CA ARG A 108 -4.87 -4.62 10.50
C ARG A 108 -3.84 -5.70 10.17
N ALA A 109 -3.23 -5.64 8.98
CA ALA A 109 -2.13 -6.53 8.61
C ALA A 109 -0.91 -6.31 9.51
N LEU A 110 -0.57 -5.05 9.82
CA LEU A 110 0.53 -4.69 10.72
C LEU A 110 0.24 -5.07 12.16
N ASP A 111 -0.99 -4.93 12.65
CA ASP A 111 -1.39 -5.35 14.00
C ASP A 111 -1.28 -6.87 14.17
N ARG A 112 -1.68 -7.63 13.14
CA ARG A 112 -1.45 -9.09 13.08
C ARG A 112 0.05 -9.42 13.04
N MET A 113 0.83 -8.64 12.31
CA MET A 113 2.29 -8.81 12.25
C MET A 113 2.93 -8.59 13.62
N ALA A 114 2.62 -7.47 14.26
CA ALA A 114 3.11 -7.10 15.57
C ALA A 114 2.76 -8.18 16.59
N SER A 115 1.48 -8.59 16.67
CA SER A 115 1.03 -9.60 17.62
C SER A 115 1.75 -10.96 17.44
N GLN A 116 2.00 -11.40 16.21
CA GLN A 116 2.76 -12.63 15.97
C GLN A 116 4.24 -12.48 16.35
N LEU A 117 4.88 -11.36 16.01
CA LEU A 117 6.25 -11.08 16.45
C LEU A 117 6.34 -11.10 17.99
N TRP A 118 5.40 -10.47 18.68
CA TRP A 118 5.31 -10.49 20.14
C TRP A 118 5.05 -11.87 20.73
N SER A 119 4.28 -12.72 20.05
CA SER A 119 4.08 -14.12 20.49
C SER A 119 5.36 -14.96 20.44
N THR A 120 6.38 -14.50 19.72
CA THR A 120 7.70 -15.15 19.62
C THR A 120 8.65 -14.73 20.77
N SER A 121 8.14 -14.04 21.81
CA SER A 121 8.86 -13.37 22.92
C SER A 121 9.74 -14.22 23.85
N ILE A 122 10.12 -15.44 23.45
CA ILE A 122 11.19 -16.18 24.12
C ILE A 122 12.47 -15.36 23.99
N ALA A 123 13.18 -15.11 25.10
CA ALA A 123 14.46 -14.41 25.10
C ALA A 123 15.41 -15.09 24.09
N PRO A 124 15.63 -14.48 22.91
CA PRO A 124 16.34 -15.15 21.84
C PRO A 124 17.82 -15.24 22.21
N PRO A 125 18.54 -16.28 21.73
CA PRO A 125 19.95 -16.42 22.02
C PRO A 125 20.73 -15.24 21.41
N THR A 126 21.88 -14.93 22.02
CA THR A 126 22.79 -13.90 21.52
C THR A 126 23.44 -14.30 20.19
N SER A 127 23.47 -15.59 19.87
CA SER A 127 24.07 -16.13 18.65
C SER A 127 23.25 -17.28 18.07
N GLY A 128 23.36 -17.51 16.76
CA GLY A 128 22.69 -18.61 16.08
C GLY A 128 21.18 -18.40 15.96
N GLN A 129 20.76 -17.15 15.76
CA GLN A 129 19.36 -16.78 15.73
C GLN A 129 18.68 -17.30 14.45
N THR A 130 17.46 -17.83 14.60
CA THR A 130 16.59 -18.15 13.46
C THR A 130 16.08 -16.89 12.76
N ALA A 131 15.55 -17.03 11.55
CA ALA A 131 14.95 -15.93 10.81
C ALA A 131 13.89 -15.16 11.61
N SER A 132 12.99 -15.88 12.30
CA SER A 132 11.95 -15.29 13.14
C SER A 132 12.52 -14.57 14.36
N GLN A 133 13.58 -15.13 14.98
CA GLN A 133 14.25 -14.49 16.12
C GLN A 133 14.96 -13.19 15.70
N LYS A 134 15.65 -13.19 14.56
CA LYS A 134 16.26 -11.97 14.00
C LYS A 134 15.22 -10.90 13.73
N ALA A 135 14.09 -11.27 13.13
CA ALA A 135 13.01 -10.33 12.84
C ALA A 135 12.34 -9.78 14.11
N PHE A 136 12.12 -10.63 15.12
CA PHE A 136 11.64 -10.19 16.43
C PHE A 136 12.61 -9.23 17.11
N LEU A 137 13.92 -9.52 17.09
CA LEU A 137 14.94 -8.63 17.66
C LEU A 137 15.06 -7.31 16.93
N PHE A 138 14.95 -7.31 15.60
CA PHE A 138 14.93 -6.08 14.82
C PHE A 138 13.69 -5.24 15.11
N TYR A 139 12.51 -5.89 15.22
CA TYR A 139 11.28 -5.22 15.66
C TYR A 139 11.45 -4.62 17.06
N ARG A 140 12.02 -5.38 17.99
CA ARG A 140 12.20 -4.96 19.38
C ARG A 140 13.20 -3.81 19.51
N SER A 141 14.32 -3.83 18.78
CA SER A 141 15.27 -2.70 18.80
C SER A 141 14.63 -1.43 18.24
N CYS A 142 13.78 -1.57 17.22
CA CYS A 142 12.98 -0.47 16.70
C CYS A 142 11.97 0.07 17.72
N ASP A 143 11.23 -0.83 18.36
CA ASP A 143 10.19 -0.46 19.31
C ASP A 143 10.78 0.17 20.59
N ALA A 144 12.01 -0.19 20.96
CA ALA A 144 12.77 0.46 22.03
C ALA A 144 13.07 1.93 21.70
N VAL A 145 13.53 2.24 20.49
CA VAL A 145 13.73 3.63 20.01
C VAL A 145 12.40 4.39 20.04
N ARG A 146 11.31 3.77 19.55
CA ARG A 146 9.96 4.34 19.55
C ARG A 146 9.42 4.59 20.97
N ARG A 147 9.80 3.79 21.96
CA ARG A 147 9.42 3.98 23.37
C ARG A 147 10.34 4.95 24.12
N GLY A 148 11.38 5.49 23.48
CA GLY A 148 12.39 6.31 24.13
C GLY A 148 13.31 5.51 25.07
N GLU A 149 13.35 4.18 24.92
CA GLU A 149 14.19 3.26 25.71
C GLU A 149 15.60 3.09 25.11
N SER A 150 15.81 3.54 23.86
CA SER A 150 17.11 3.53 23.18
C SER A 150 17.36 4.87 22.48
N ASP A 151 18.60 5.36 22.58
CA ASP A 151 19.10 6.50 21.82
C ASP A 151 20.25 6.05 20.92
N GLU A 152 20.02 6.11 19.61
CA GLU A 152 20.94 5.62 18.58
C GLU A 152 21.75 6.76 17.93
N VAL A 153 21.62 8.01 18.40
CA VAL A 153 22.43 9.14 17.93
C VAL A 153 23.93 8.80 17.94
N PRO A 154 24.51 8.18 19.00
CA PRO A 154 25.94 7.81 18.99
C PRO A 154 26.30 6.79 17.92
N ALA A 155 25.41 5.84 17.63
CA ALA A 155 25.62 4.83 16.60
C ALA A 155 25.61 5.46 15.20
N ILE A 156 24.72 6.44 14.97
CA ILE A 156 24.66 7.21 13.73
C ILE A 156 25.89 8.11 13.59
N LYS A 157 26.29 8.85 14.63
CA LYS A 157 27.52 9.67 14.62
C LYS A 157 28.74 8.84 14.19
N LYS A 158 28.85 7.60 14.69
CA LYS A 158 29.92 6.67 14.27
C LYS A 158 29.84 6.31 12.78
N ILE A 159 28.64 6.12 12.23
CA ILE A 159 28.45 5.89 10.78
C ILE A 159 28.88 7.12 9.99
N LEU A 160 28.46 8.32 10.40
CA LEU A 160 28.83 9.57 9.73
C LEU A 160 30.35 9.74 9.69
N GLN A 161 31.02 9.54 10.83
CA GLN A 161 32.48 9.58 10.92
C GLN A 161 33.15 8.56 10.00
N GLN A 162 32.67 7.32 9.96
CA GLN A 162 33.22 6.27 9.08
C GLN A 162 32.98 6.56 7.58
N ALA A 163 31.93 7.31 7.26
CA ALA A 163 31.61 7.72 5.90
C ALA A 163 32.29 9.04 5.49
N ASN A 164 33.12 9.64 6.35
CA ASN A 164 33.67 11.00 6.19
C ASN A 164 32.59 12.07 5.97
N VAL A 165 31.46 11.91 6.64
CA VAL A 165 30.36 12.88 6.67
C VAL A 165 30.51 13.74 7.91
N SER A 166 30.54 15.06 7.73
CA SER A 166 30.64 16.03 8.81
C SER A 166 29.38 16.89 8.86
N TRP A 167 28.74 16.90 10.02
CA TRP A 167 27.58 17.75 10.28
C TRP A 167 27.70 18.31 11.70
N PRO A 168 27.35 19.59 11.93
CA PRO A 168 26.87 20.62 10.99
C PRO A 168 27.99 21.47 10.35
N ARG A 169 29.22 20.93 10.27
CA ARG A 169 30.40 21.67 9.79
C ARG A 169 30.77 21.30 8.37
N ARG A 170 31.32 22.29 7.65
CA ARG A 170 32.00 22.05 6.38
C ARG A 170 33.24 21.18 6.60
N TYR A 171 33.39 20.17 5.77
CA TYR A 171 34.61 19.37 5.73
C TYR A 171 35.71 20.15 5.01
N ASN A 172 36.95 20.06 5.48
CA ASN A 172 38.08 20.70 4.78
C ASN A 172 38.52 19.81 3.61
N ARG A 173 38.32 20.28 2.38
CA ARG A 173 38.65 19.56 1.12
C ARG A 173 37.97 18.19 1.02
N PRO A 174 36.62 18.13 0.99
CA PRO A 174 35.93 16.86 0.82
C PRO A 174 36.16 16.29 -0.57
N ASP A 175 36.16 14.96 -0.67
CA ASP A 175 35.99 14.24 -1.92
C ASP A 175 34.54 13.76 -1.95
N VAL A 176 33.66 14.56 -2.56
CA VAL A 176 32.22 14.30 -2.54
C VAL A 176 31.90 12.98 -3.24
N LEU A 177 32.62 12.64 -4.32
CA LEU A 177 32.39 11.40 -5.05
C LEU A 177 32.69 10.17 -4.19
N ARG A 178 33.85 10.16 -3.53
CA ARG A 178 34.23 9.10 -2.60
C ARG A 178 33.26 9.00 -1.43
N THR A 179 32.73 10.13 -0.94
CA THR A 179 31.72 10.17 0.12
C THR A 179 30.41 9.50 -0.35
N LEU A 180 29.92 9.85 -1.55
CA LEU A 180 28.72 9.25 -2.14
C LEU A 180 28.88 7.75 -2.37
N VAL A 181 30.03 7.32 -2.92
CA VAL A 181 30.33 5.90 -3.14
C VAL A 181 30.44 5.16 -1.80
N SER A 182 31.08 5.74 -0.79
CA SER A 182 31.18 5.15 0.55
C SER A 182 29.80 4.97 1.19
N LEU A 183 28.97 6.01 1.17
CA LEU A 183 27.61 5.98 1.70
C LEU A 183 26.76 4.91 0.99
N ALA A 184 26.77 4.89 -0.34
CA ALA A 184 26.07 3.88 -1.11
C ALA A 184 26.62 2.48 -0.81
N LEU A 185 27.91 2.22 -0.99
CA LEU A 185 28.46 0.86 -0.97
C LEU A 185 28.66 0.29 0.45
N ASN A 186 29.10 1.08 1.43
CA ASN A 186 29.40 0.58 2.78
C ASN A 186 28.22 0.68 3.75
N PHE A 187 27.26 1.57 3.47
CA PHE A 187 26.17 1.89 4.38
C PHE A 187 24.76 1.73 3.78
N ASP A 188 24.64 1.51 2.47
CA ASP A 188 23.34 1.44 1.77
C ASP A 188 22.53 2.73 1.87
N LEU A 189 23.28 3.83 1.85
CA LEU A 189 22.81 5.19 1.91
C LEU A 189 23.13 5.89 0.59
N GLY A 190 22.52 5.47 -0.51
CA GLY A 190 22.60 6.25 -1.75
C GLY A 190 21.99 7.64 -1.52
N VAL A 191 22.71 8.71 -1.80
CA VAL A 191 22.25 10.10 -1.64
C VAL A 191 22.49 10.80 -2.96
N LEU A 192 21.48 11.43 -3.56
CA LEU A 192 21.50 11.91 -4.96
C LEU A 192 21.64 10.77 -5.98
N ILE A 193 22.68 9.95 -5.86
CA ILE A 193 22.99 8.83 -6.74
C ILE A 193 23.14 7.56 -5.90
N ASP A 194 22.74 6.44 -6.48
CA ASP A 194 22.89 5.10 -5.93
C ASP A 194 23.71 4.23 -6.89
N PHE A 195 24.46 3.30 -6.30
CA PHE A 195 25.38 2.40 -6.99
C PHE A 195 24.94 0.97 -6.74
N THR A 196 24.36 0.34 -7.75
CA THR A 196 23.86 -1.04 -7.64
C THR A 196 24.72 -1.95 -8.50
N PRO A 197 25.48 -2.88 -7.90
CA PRO A 197 26.22 -3.87 -8.67
C PRO A 197 25.21 -4.83 -9.32
N ASN A 198 25.45 -5.17 -10.58
CA ASN A 198 24.69 -6.17 -11.35
C ASN A 198 25.54 -7.41 -11.65
N THR A 199 24.93 -8.61 -11.70
CA THR A 199 25.60 -9.92 -11.77
C THR A 199 26.58 -10.05 -12.93
N SER A 200 26.34 -9.31 -14.01
CA SER A 200 27.20 -9.23 -15.20
C SER A 200 28.49 -8.41 -14.96
N ASN A 201 28.89 -8.22 -13.69
CA ASN A 201 29.95 -7.32 -13.25
C ASN A 201 29.73 -5.84 -13.67
N LEU A 202 28.50 -5.46 -14.04
CA LEU A 202 28.17 -4.09 -14.40
C LEU A 202 27.83 -3.30 -13.15
N MET A 203 28.27 -2.03 -13.10
CA MET A 203 27.84 -1.11 -12.05
C MET A 203 26.75 -0.21 -12.59
N ILE A 204 25.55 -0.33 -12.04
CA ILE A 204 24.42 0.52 -12.40
C ILE A 204 24.45 1.77 -11.53
N VAL A 205 24.55 2.93 -12.18
CA VAL A 205 24.47 4.24 -11.56
C VAL A 205 23.09 4.82 -11.84
N LYS A 206 22.30 5.08 -10.79
CA LYS A 206 20.92 5.55 -10.90
C LYS A 206 20.65 6.69 -9.92
N ALA A 207 19.57 7.43 -10.14
CA ALA A 207 19.08 8.39 -9.14
C ALA A 207 18.75 7.66 -7.83
N SER A 208 19.17 8.22 -6.71
CA SER A 208 18.90 7.64 -5.40
C SER A 208 17.40 7.68 -5.06
N SER A 209 16.88 6.57 -4.53
CA SER A 209 15.53 6.51 -3.95
C SER A 209 15.38 7.46 -2.77
N LEU A 210 16.45 7.73 -2.02
CA LEU A 210 16.42 8.65 -0.89
C LEU A 210 16.05 10.07 -1.34
N THR A 211 16.66 10.53 -2.43
CA THR A 211 16.35 11.84 -3.04
C THR A 211 14.86 11.93 -3.38
N ARG A 212 14.27 10.83 -3.87
CA ARG A 212 12.84 10.78 -4.17
C ARG A 212 11.98 10.83 -2.91
N THR A 213 12.31 10.05 -1.87
CA THR A 213 11.58 10.04 -0.59
C THR A 213 11.57 11.43 0.04
N MET A 214 12.71 12.13 0.02
CA MET A 214 12.81 13.49 0.55
C MET A 214 11.96 14.49 -0.24
N ASN A 215 11.79 14.28 -1.56
CA ASN A 215 10.97 15.16 -2.40
C ASN A 215 9.49 15.01 -2.06
N GLN A 216 9.06 13.76 -1.87
CA GLN A 216 7.71 13.47 -1.43
C GLN A 216 7.44 14.13 -0.07
N GLN A 217 8.35 13.97 0.88
CA GLN A 217 8.22 14.59 2.20
C GLN A 217 8.14 16.12 2.13
N LYS A 218 8.95 16.77 1.29
CA LYS A 218 8.92 18.22 1.11
C LYS A 218 7.59 18.70 0.52
N ARG A 219 7.03 17.98 -0.46
CA ARG A 219 5.69 18.28 -1.01
C ARG A 219 4.60 18.24 0.06
N PHE A 220 4.70 17.30 1.02
CA PHE A 220 3.75 17.22 2.13
C PHE A 220 3.99 18.30 3.20
N ASN A 221 5.25 18.65 3.45
CA ASN A 221 5.67 19.59 4.49
C ASN A 221 6.27 20.87 3.90
N ASN A 222 5.50 21.60 3.08
CA ASN A 222 5.89 22.93 2.58
C ASN A 222 5.94 24.02 3.69
N ASP A 223 5.90 23.62 4.97
CA ASP A 223 6.01 24.53 6.10
C ASP A 223 7.49 24.78 6.43
N GLU A 224 7.98 25.96 6.04
CA GLU A 224 9.33 26.43 6.38
C GLU A 224 9.62 26.32 7.88
N LYS A 225 8.63 26.60 8.73
CA LYS A 225 8.80 26.54 10.18
C LYS A 225 9.19 25.14 10.62
N TYR A 226 8.51 24.13 10.06
CA TYR A 226 8.81 22.73 10.35
C TYR A 226 10.23 22.36 9.92
N GLU A 227 10.66 22.72 8.71
CA GLU A 227 12.02 22.41 8.25
C GLU A 227 13.10 23.08 9.11
N ARG A 228 12.83 24.31 9.57
CA ARG A 228 13.70 25.06 10.48
C ARG A 228 13.80 24.39 11.85
N ASP A 229 12.66 23.96 12.40
CA ASP A 229 12.61 23.24 13.68
C ASP A 229 13.36 21.89 13.58
N THR A 230 13.16 21.15 12.48
CA THR A 230 13.93 19.93 12.18
C THR A 230 15.42 20.19 12.07
N PHE A 231 15.82 21.24 11.35
CA PHE A 231 17.22 21.62 11.23
C PHE A 231 17.85 21.93 12.61
N ASN A 232 17.17 22.74 13.43
CA ASN A 232 17.66 23.11 14.75
C ASN A 232 17.81 21.89 15.67
N LEU A 233 16.82 21.00 15.67
CA LEU A 233 16.86 19.76 16.43
C LEU A 233 18.01 18.85 15.98
N LEU A 234 18.22 18.70 14.67
CA LEU A 234 19.32 17.91 14.13
C LEU A 234 20.68 18.54 14.44
N LYS A 235 20.79 19.87 14.39
CA LYS A 235 21.99 20.61 14.81
C LYS A 235 22.28 20.40 16.29
N GLU A 236 21.27 20.39 17.15
CA GLU A 236 21.42 20.10 18.58
C GLU A 236 21.90 18.66 18.83
N LYS A 237 21.21 17.66 18.27
CA LYS A 237 21.50 16.24 18.57
C LYS A 237 22.79 15.75 17.91
N PHE A 238 23.04 16.17 16.67
CA PHE A 238 24.21 15.71 15.90
C PHE A 238 25.39 16.67 15.97
N GLY A 239 25.19 17.92 16.39
CA GLY A 239 26.29 18.81 16.74
C GLY A 239 27.03 18.31 17.98
N ASP A 240 28.30 18.69 18.10
CA ASP A 240 29.11 18.46 19.30
C ASP A 240 29.04 19.66 20.27
N GLY A 241 27.93 20.41 20.25
CA GLY A 241 27.71 21.60 21.08
C GLY A 241 28.37 22.90 20.58
N ASP A 242 29.14 22.85 19.49
CA ASP A 242 29.81 24.04 18.96
C ASP A 242 28.85 24.97 18.20
N GLU A 243 28.88 26.26 18.57
CA GLU A 243 28.05 27.32 17.97
C GLU A 243 28.42 27.65 16.50
N GLU A 244 29.66 27.36 16.07
CA GLU A 244 30.21 27.66 14.73
C GLU A 244 29.68 26.74 13.59
N GLY A 245 28.48 26.18 13.73
CA GLY A 245 27.85 25.37 12.68
C GLY A 245 27.16 26.20 11.58
N VAL A 246 26.83 25.56 10.46
CA VAL A 246 26.01 26.14 9.37
C VAL A 246 24.67 26.69 9.90
N SER A 247 24.12 27.69 9.22
CA SER A 247 22.77 28.23 9.43
C SER A 247 21.70 27.47 8.62
N PHE A 248 20.44 27.60 9.00
CA PHE A 248 19.33 27.01 8.24
C PHE A 248 19.22 27.63 6.84
N GLU A 249 19.41 28.95 6.74
CA GLU A 249 19.33 29.71 5.49
C GLU A 249 20.36 29.25 4.46
N GLU A 250 21.58 28.92 4.90
CA GLU A 250 22.62 28.37 4.03
C GLU A 250 22.20 26.99 3.48
N ILE A 251 21.74 26.07 4.34
CA ILE A 251 21.29 24.75 3.91
C ILE A 251 20.09 24.85 2.98
N ARG A 252 19.12 25.71 3.29
CA ARG A 252 17.95 25.93 2.45
C ARG A 252 18.33 26.49 1.07
N SER A 253 19.28 27.42 1.02
CA SER A 253 19.83 27.93 -0.23
C SER A 253 20.48 26.83 -1.07
N LEU A 254 21.24 25.93 -0.43
CA LEU A 254 21.81 24.76 -1.10
C LEU A 254 20.74 23.78 -1.59
N ASP A 255 19.71 23.51 -0.79
CA ASP A 255 18.58 22.65 -1.14
C ASP A 255 17.82 23.18 -2.36
N ILE A 256 17.56 24.49 -2.43
CA ILE A 256 16.92 25.12 -3.61
C ILE A 256 17.81 24.96 -4.85
N LYS A 257 19.11 25.27 -4.74
CA LYS A 257 20.06 25.22 -5.87
C LYS A 257 20.28 23.80 -6.41
N THR A 258 20.20 22.80 -5.53
CA THR A 258 20.50 21.41 -5.87
C THR A 258 19.21 20.61 -6.10
N PHE A 259 18.44 20.42 -5.05
CA PHE A 259 17.36 19.46 -4.99
C PHE A 259 16.09 19.94 -5.68
N GLU A 260 15.65 21.17 -5.44
CA GLU A 260 14.45 21.70 -6.11
C GLU A 260 14.65 21.77 -7.62
N ARG A 261 15.86 22.13 -8.07
CA ARG A 261 16.23 22.09 -9.48
C ARG A 261 16.11 20.69 -10.08
N LEU A 262 16.62 19.67 -9.39
CA LEU A 262 16.48 18.28 -9.82
C LEU A 262 15.00 17.83 -9.81
N ALA A 263 14.23 18.19 -8.79
CA ALA A 263 12.83 17.82 -8.64
C ALA A 263 11.89 18.50 -9.64
N LEU A 264 12.18 19.75 -10.05
CA LEU A 264 11.43 20.48 -11.07
C LEU A 264 11.70 19.92 -12.46
N LYS A 265 12.97 19.61 -12.76
CA LYS A 265 13.37 19.14 -14.09
C LYS A 265 13.02 17.68 -14.32
N TYR A 266 13.25 16.85 -13.32
CA TYR A 266 12.87 15.45 -13.34
C TYR A 266 11.71 15.33 -12.38
N ASN A 267 10.49 15.20 -12.92
CA ASN A 267 9.42 14.60 -12.12
C ASN A 267 9.97 13.24 -11.71
N ILE A 268 10.50 13.09 -10.49
CA ILE A 268 11.41 11.99 -10.05
C ILE A 268 10.72 10.60 -10.15
N SER A 269 9.47 10.58 -10.60
CA SER A 269 8.70 9.45 -11.09
C SER A 269 9.14 8.91 -12.46
N ILE A 270 9.86 9.68 -13.30
CA ILE A 270 10.22 9.27 -14.66
C ILE A 270 11.11 8.03 -14.59
N VAL A 271 10.59 6.95 -15.18
CA VAL A 271 11.30 5.70 -15.35
C VAL A 271 12.47 5.97 -16.28
N CYS A 272 13.65 5.95 -15.69
CA CYS A 272 14.92 5.92 -16.39
C CYS A 272 14.96 4.68 -17.30
N CYS A 273 14.63 4.86 -18.58
CA CYS A 273 14.56 3.80 -19.57
C CYS A 273 15.75 3.89 -20.51
N ASN A 274 16.34 2.72 -20.78
CA ASN A 274 17.52 2.46 -21.60
C ASN A 274 18.86 2.61 -20.86
N PRO A 275 19.52 1.48 -20.54
CA PRO A 275 20.89 1.51 -20.05
C PRO A 275 21.83 2.09 -21.12
N VAL A 276 22.57 3.13 -20.77
CA VAL A 276 23.61 3.74 -21.59
C VAL A 276 24.96 3.53 -20.91
N THR A 277 25.98 3.17 -21.68
CA THR A 277 27.36 3.12 -21.18
C THR A 277 27.82 4.54 -20.81
N THR A 278 28.41 4.70 -19.63
CA THR A 278 28.72 6.05 -19.12
C THR A 278 29.95 6.70 -19.76
N GLU A 279 30.46 6.20 -20.89
CA GLU A 279 31.69 6.69 -21.55
C GLU A 279 31.69 8.19 -21.89
N VAL A 280 30.54 8.85 -21.75
CA VAL A 280 30.30 10.26 -22.13
C VAL A 280 29.99 11.17 -20.93
N LEU A 281 30.12 10.71 -19.67
CA LEU A 281 29.85 11.58 -18.52
C LEU A 281 30.98 12.60 -18.32
N PRO A 282 30.74 13.93 -18.43
CA PRO A 282 31.75 14.93 -18.11
C PRO A 282 31.86 15.17 -16.59
N GLY A 283 32.89 15.88 -16.16
CA GLY A 283 32.94 16.48 -14.82
C GLY A 283 33.30 15.51 -13.70
N PRO A 284 32.79 15.73 -12.46
CA PRO A 284 33.10 14.87 -11.31
C PRO A 284 32.72 13.40 -11.49
N PHE A 285 31.71 13.11 -12.31
CA PHE A 285 31.32 11.76 -12.71
C PHE A 285 32.04 11.25 -13.96
N ASP A 286 33.19 11.83 -14.30
CA ASP A 286 34.08 11.28 -15.32
C ASP A 286 34.32 9.78 -15.06
N PRO A 287 34.15 8.91 -16.08
CA PRO A 287 34.24 7.47 -15.91
C PRO A 287 35.57 6.98 -15.35
N VAL A 288 36.69 7.69 -15.61
CA VAL A 288 38.00 7.33 -15.10
C VAL A 288 38.03 7.57 -13.59
N ARG A 289 37.68 8.78 -13.14
CA ARG A 289 37.62 9.10 -11.70
C ARG A 289 36.63 8.21 -10.97
N LEU A 290 35.45 7.97 -11.55
CA LEU A 290 34.44 7.10 -10.94
C LEU A 290 34.94 5.65 -10.82
N LYS A 291 35.60 5.12 -11.86
CA LYS A 291 36.20 3.77 -11.81
C LYS A 291 37.32 3.68 -10.76
N GLU A 292 38.17 4.69 -10.66
CA GLU A 292 39.22 4.76 -9.63
C GLU A 292 38.62 4.69 -8.23
N VAL A 293 37.60 5.52 -7.94
CA VAL A 293 36.92 5.49 -6.64
C VAL A 293 36.25 4.13 -6.41
N LEU A 294 35.52 3.58 -7.37
CA LEU A 294 34.86 2.27 -7.22
C LEU A 294 35.85 1.11 -6.97
N LEU A 295 37.05 1.18 -7.54
CA LEU A 295 38.12 0.22 -7.30
C LEU A 295 38.59 0.24 -5.83
N GLU A 296 38.66 1.42 -5.20
CA GLU A 296 39.02 1.53 -3.77
C GLU A 296 38.03 0.82 -2.84
N PHE A 297 36.78 0.68 -3.26
CA PHE A 297 35.73 -0.03 -2.52
C PHE A 297 35.56 -1.50 -2.98
N ASN A 298 36.47 -2.02 -3.81
CA ASN A 298 36.39 -3.36 -4.41
C ASN A 298 35.06 -3.62 -5.15
N ALA A 299 34.46 -2.58 -5.74
CA ALA A 299 33.13 -2.65 -6.33
C ALA A 299 33.13 -3.12 -7.80
N THR A 300 34.26 -2.97 -8.51
CA THR A 300 34.34 -3.29 -9.95
C THR A 300 35.72 -3.85 -10.32
N ASN A 301 35.79 -5.06 -10.89
CA ASN A 301 37.06 -5.64 -11.34
C ASN A 301 37.42 -5.35 -12.82
N ASN A 302 36.48 -4.84 -13.62
CA ASN A 302 36.70 -4.27 -14.97
C ASN A 302 35.41 -3.94 -15.73
N GLY A 303 34.23 -4.13 -15.14
CA GLY A 303 32.97 -4.03 -15.87
C GLY A 303 32.60 -2.61 -16.28
N SER A 304 31.77 -2.52 -17.32
CA SER A 304 31.24 -1.27 -17.82
C SER A 304 30.32 -0.62 -16.79
N LEU A 305 30.42 0.70 -16.68
CA LEU A 305 29.48 1.53 -15.95
C LEU A 305 28.27 1.78 -16.84
N VAL A 306 27.10 1.53 -16.29
CA VAL A 306 25.83 1.68 -17.00
C VAL A 306 24.95 2.62 -16.19
N THR A 307 24.30 3.56 -16.85
CA THR A 307 23.23 4.35 -16.23
C THR A 307 21.96 4.23 -17.03
N ASN A 308 20.84 4.16 -16.34
CA ASN A 308 19.52 4.31 -16.96
C ASN A 308 19.03 5.77 -16.93
N CYS A 309 19.72 6.66 -16.21
CA CYS A 309 19.30 8.05 -15.95
C CYS A 309 20.35 9.06 -16.45
N LEU A 310 20.83 8.96 -17.70
CA LEU A 310 21.93 9.80 -18.19
C LEU A 310 21.65 11.30 -18.01
N ASP A 311 20.46 11.77 -18.36
CA ASP A 311 20.09 13.18 -18.21
C ASP A 311 20.19 13.66 -16.76
N TYR A 312 19.77 12.83 -15.81
CA TYR A 312 19.85 13.13 -14.38
C TYR A 312 21.31 13.32 -13.94
N LEU A 313 22.20 12.42 -14.36
CA LEU A 313 23.64 12.52 -14.04
C LEU A 313 24.29 13.74 -14.70
N VAL A 314 23.89 14.07 -15.94
CA VAL A 314 24.32 15.29 -16.62
C VAL A 314 23.88 16.53 -15.85
N GLU A 315 22.65 16.56 -15.32
CA GLU A 315 22.19 17.70 -14.51
C GLU A 315 22.91 17.79 -13.17
N ILE A 316 23.16 16.67 -12.48
CA ILE A 316 23.98 16.67 -11.25
C ILE A 316 25.38 17.22 -11.55
N ASN A 317 26.01 16.82 -12.66
CA ASN A 317 27.32 17.34 -13.05
C ASN A 317 27.31 18.87 -13.22
N LYS A 318 26.23 19.44 -13.78
CA LYS A 318 26.09 20.91 -13.88
C LYS A 318 25.97 21.55 -12.51
N ILE A 319 25.11 21.01 -11.66
CA ILE A 319 24.92 21.53 -10.29
C ILE A 319 26.25 21.46 -9.51
N TRP A 320 27.00 20.37 -9.64
CA TRP A 320 28.29 20.22 -8.98
C TRP A 320 29.33 21.20 -9.53
N ALA A 321 29.32 21.51 -10.83
CA ALA A 321 30.19 22.54 -11.39
C ALA A 321 29.85 23.97 -10.87
N GLU A 322 28.61 24.20 -10.43
CA GLU A 322 28.12 25.49 -9.93
C GLU A 322 28.24 25.66 -8.41
N VAL A 323 28.31 24.55 -7.65
CA VAL A 323 28.34 24.52 -6.18
C VAL A 323 29.72 24.09 -5.69
N ASP A 324 30.30 24.83 -4.74
CA ASP A 324 31.59 24.48 -4.14
C ASP A 324 31.56 23.06 -3.53
N GLU A 325 32.67 22.32 -3.63
CA GLU A 325 32.72 20.93 -3.18
C GLU A 325 32.45 20.80 -1.67
N ALA A 326 32.86 21.79 -0.85
CA ALA A 326 32.56 21.81 0.57
C ALA A 326 31.07 22.06 0.87
N ASP A 327 30.42 22.91 0.08
CA ASP A 327 28.98 23.16 0.19
C ASP A 327 28.16 21.95 -0.29
N MET A 328 28.58 21.29 -1.37
CA MET A 328 27.94 20.06 -1.83
C MET A 328 28.09 18.93 -0.80
N HIS A 329 29.27 18.78 -0.20
CA HIS A 329 29.49 17.83 0.90
C HIS A 329 28.62 18.14 2.12
N LEU A 330 28.51 19.40 2.50
CA LEU A 330 27.64 19.85 3.60
C LEU A 330 26.17 19.54 3.31
N PHE A 331 25.71 19.76 2.07
CA PHE A 331 24.37 19.41 1.64
C PHE A 331 24.11 17.89 1.69
N ILE A 332 25.04 17.08 1.19
CA ILE A 332 24.94 15.60 1.31
C ILE A 332 24.91 15.18 2.79
N SER A 333 25.73 15.80 3.63
CA SER A 333 25.76 15.56 5.07
C SER A 333 24.41 15.85 5.72
N TRP A 334 23.77 16.96 5.35
CA TRP A 334 22.40 17.30 5.76
C TRP A 334 21.40 16.21 5.36
N LEU A 335 21.42 15.75 4.10
CA LEU A 335 20.49 14.72 3.62
C LEU A 335 20.65 13.40 4.39
N VAL A 336 21.90 12.97 4.64
CA VAL A 336 22.18 11.75 5.41
C VAL A 336 21.69 11.86 6.85
N VAL A 337 22.00 12.98 7.51
CA VAL A 337 21.57 13.21 8.91
C VAL A 337 20.05 13.26 9.00
N ARG A 338 19.39 14.02 8.12
CA ARG A 338 17.92 14.10 8.06
C ARG A 338 17.30 12.72 7.87
N TYR A 339 17.80 11.91 6.94
CA TYR A 339 17.28 10.56 6.71
C TYR A 339 17.48 9.63 7.92
N THR A 340 18.70 9.60 8.44
CA THR A 340 19.07 8.67 9.51
C THR A 340 18.47 9.05 10.87
N ALA A 341 18.04 10.31 11.05
CA ALA A 341 17.37 10.79 12.24
C ALA A 341 16.12 9.98 12.62
N SER A 342 15.39 9.46 11.63
CA SER A 342 14.23 8.59 11.85
C SER A 342 14.55 7.30 12.60
N PHE A 343 15.82 6.90 12.68
CA PHE A 343 16.30 5.72 13.42
C PHE A 343 16.99 6.06 14.75
N ALA A 344 17.08 7.35 15.09
CA ALA A 344 17.90 7.83 16.20
C ALA A 344 17.20 7.65 17.55
N ASN A 345 16.11 8.37 17.77
CA ASN A 345 15.32 8.37 19.00
C ASN A 345 13.89 8.83 18.70
N LEU A 346 13.02 8.76 19.70
CA LEU A 346 11.61 9.10 19.56
C LEU A 346 11.37 10.55 19.10
N GLU A 347 12.13 11.50 19.66
CA GLU A 347 11.99 12.93 19.36
C GLU A 347 12.29 13.23 17.88
N LEU A 348 13.44 12.72 17.40
CA LEU A 348 13.86 12.84 16.01
C LEU A 348 12.95 12.08 15.04
N MET A 349 12.43 10.92 15.46
CA MET A 349 11.47 10.15 14.68
C MET A 349 10.16 10.93 14.48
N TYR A 350 9.57 11.49 15.55
CA TYR A 350 8.38 12.33 15.44
C TYR A 350 8.62 13.58 14.59
N ASN A 351 9.77 14.22 14.78
CA ASN A 351 10.15 15.39 13.98
C ASN A 351 10.49 15.04 12.53
N TYR A 352 10.83 13.80 12.19
CA TYR A 352 11.02 13.40 10.79
C TYR A 352 9.68 13.21 10.09
N TYR A 353 8.78 12.42 10.68
CA TYR A 353 7.50 12.06 10.03
C TYR A 353 6.39 13.12 10.21
N GLY A 354 6.61 14.09 11.09
CA GLY A 354 5.77 15.27 11.19
C GLY A 354 4.50 15.07 12.02
N THR A 355 3.95 16.18 12.46
CA THR A 355 2.74 16.27 13.29
C THR A 355 1.48 16.43 12.45
N THR A 356 1.52 16.19 11.12
CA THR A 356 0.28 16.25 10.35
C THR A 356 -0.60 15.09 10.82
N ASP A 357 -1.84 15.39 11.25
CA ASP A 357 -2.83 14.43 11.77
C ASP A 357 -3.03 13.19 10.87
N LYS A 358 -2.57 13.27 9.61
CA LYS A 358 -2.64 12.19 8.63
C LYS A 358 -1.53 11.14 8.76
N GLU A 359 -0.44 11.33 9.50
CA GLU A 359 0.64 10.32 9.64
C GLU A 359 0.91 9.84 11.09
N ILE A 360 0.38 10.55 12.10
CA ILE A 360 0.55 10.22 13.54
C ILE A 360 0.18 8.77 13.87
N VAL A 361 -0.77 8.16 13.14
CA VAL A 361 -1.28 6.81 13.42
C VAL A 361 -0.29 5.69 13.06
N LEU A 362 0.72 5.92 12.21
CA LEU A 362 1.79 4.93 11.98
C LEU A 362 2.71 4.76 13.21
N PHE A 363 2.72 5.74 14.12
CA PHE A 363 3.46 5.68 15.40
C PHE A 363 2.72 4.93 16.50
N GLU A 364 1.40 4.72 16.33
CA GLU A 364 0.62 3.95 17.28
C GLU A 364 0.93 2.45 17.13
N HIS A 365 1.16 1.78 18.27
CA HIS A 365 1.29 0.31 18.38
C HIS A 365 2.47 -0.36 17.64
N GLY A 366 3.56 0.37 17.35
CA GLY A 366 4.77 -0.24 16.76
C GLY A 366 4.60 -0.65 15.29
N LYS A 367 3.59 -0.12 14.59
CA LYS A 367 3.34 -0.37 13.15
C LYS A 367 4.51 0.05 12.28
N TRP A 368 5.12 1.20 12.54
CA TRP A 368 6.37 1.62 11.88
C TRP A 368 7.47 0.56 11.98
N CYS A 369 7.63 -0.06 13.15
CA CYS A 369 8.60 -1.14 13.34
C CYS A 369 8.24 -2.40 12.55
N CYS A 370 6.96 -2.76 12.47
CA CYS A 370 6.54 -3.84 11.56
C CYS A 370 6.88 -3.52 10.11
N LEU A 371 6.66 -2.29 9.65
CA LEU A 371 7.01 -1.85 8.31
C LEU A 371 8.51 -1.93 8.06
N LEU A 372 9.32 -1.52 9.03
CA LEU A 372 10.76 -1.58 8.91
C LEU A 372 11.27 -3.02 8.81
N VAL A 373 10.77 -3.91 9.67
CA VAL A 373 11.15 -5.33 9.64
C VAL A 373 10.64 -5.97 8.36
N TYR A 374 9.40 -5.70 7.96
CA TYR A 374 8.85 -6.16 6.71
C TYR A 374 9.70 -5.69 5.53
N LYS A 375 10.11 -4.43 5.49
CA LYS A 375 10.85 -3.85 4.36
C LYS A 375 12.15 -4.60 4.07
N TYR A 376 12.87 -5.05 5.11
CA TYR A 376 14.17 -5.72 4.93
C TYR A 376 14.15 -7.23 5.15
N MET A 377 13.13 -7.74 5.86
CA MET A 377 13.01 -9.14 6.25
C MET A 377 11.66 -9.73 5.83
N GLY A 378 10.86 -9.03 5.03
CA GLY A 378 9.54 -9.45 4.57
C GLY A 378 9.58 -10.87 4.04
N ASP A 379 10.57 -11.18 3.21
CA ASP A 379 10.68 -12.53 2.65
C ASP A 379 10.94 -13.65 3.67
N LEU A 380 11.63 -13.30 4.75
CA LEU A 380 11.98 -14.22 5.82
C LEU A 380 10.82 -14.42 6.79
N LEU A 381 10.07 -13.34 7.00
CA LEU A 381 8.88 -13.31 7.84
C LEU A 381 7.68 -13.92 7.14
N PHE A 382 7.60 -13.78 5.82
CA PHE A 382 6.41 -14.16 5.10
C PHE A 382 6.07 -15.63 5.23
N VAL A 383 7.06 -16.53 5.26
CA VAL A 383 6.81 -17.97 5.36
C VAL A 383 5.93 -18.35 6.57
N PRO A 384 6.24 -17.91 7.81
CA PRO A 384 5.34 -18.15 8.94
C PRO A 384 3.99 -17.40 8.82
N PHE A 385 3.97 -16.16 8.30
CA PHE A 385 2.72 -15.40 8.13
C PHE A 385 1.77 -16.02 7.09
N THR A 386 2.31 -16.48 5.96
CA THR A 386 1.54 -17.07 4.87
C THR A 386 1.06 -18.47 5.20
N LYS A 387 1.75 -19.24 6.05
CA LYS A 387 1.31 -20.59 6.41
C LYS A 387 -0.13 -20.64 6.96
N HIS A 388 -0.56 -19.58 7.65
CA HIS A 388 -1.95 -19.46 8.12
C HIS A 388 -2.87 -18.73 7.14
N ALA A 389 -2.36 -17.77 6.37
CA ALA A 389 -3.15 -17.00 5.40
C ALA A 389 -3.36 -17.72 4.05
N PHE A 390 -2.53 -18.70 3.70
CA PHE A 390 -2.50 -19.41 2.42
C PHE A 390 -2.70 -20.90 2.63
N SER A 391 -3.90 -21.27 3.09
CA SER A 391 -4.29 -22.68 2.97
C SER A 391 -4.28 -23.10 1.48
N PRO A 392 -4.00 -24.37 1.14
CA PRO A 392 -4.08 -24.85 -0.25
C PRO A 392 -5.41 -24.47 -0.92
N LYS A 393 -6.50 -24.50 -0.15
CA LYS A 393 -7.84 -24.13 -0.61
C LYS A 393 -7.95 -22.64 -0.99
N ILE A 394 -7.36 -21.73 -0.21
CA ILE A 394 -7.31 -20.29 -0.55
C ILE A 394 -6.51 -20.09 -1.84
N ARG A 395 -5.38 -20.78 -1.96
CA ARG A 395 -4.55 -20.70 -3.17
C ARG A 395 -5.32 -21.15 -4.40
N GLU A 396 -5.97 -22.31 -4.36
CA GLU A 396 -6.77 -22.84 -5.47
C GLU A 396 -7.86 -21.84 -5.90
N ASP A 397 -8.61 -21.29 -4.92
CA ASP A 397 -9.68 -20.32 -5.17
C ASP A 397 -9.17 -18.99 -5.76
N VAL A 398 -8.02 -18.48 -5.30
CA VAL A 398 -7.43 -17.26 -5.85
C VAL A 398 -6.83 -17.50 -7.23
N VAL A 399 -6.22 -18.67 -7.47
CA VAL A 399 -5.73 -19.07 -8.81
C VAL A 399 -6.90 -19.10 -9.80
N GLU A 400 -8.02 -19.73 -9.45
CA GLU A 400 -9.22 -19.76 -10.29
C GLU A 400 -9.72 -18.35 -10.64
N LEU A 401 -9.77 -17.45 -9.65
CA LEU A 401 -10.15 -16.06 -9.84
C LEU A 401 -9.19 -15.32 -10.79
N VAL A 402 -7.88 -15.47 -10.60
CA VAL A 402 -6.86 -14.83 -11.43
C VAL A 402 -6.91 -15.35 -12.86
N ASP A 403 -7.04 -16.67 -13.05
CA ASP A 403 -7.16 -17.29 -14.37
C ASP A 403 -8.43 -16.85 -15.10
N THR A 404 -9.54 -16.74 -14.38
CA THR A 404 -10.79 -16.23 -14.96
C THR A 404 -10.64 -14.80 -15.46
N ILE A 405 -10.03 -13.92 -14.67
CA ILE A 405 -9.79 -12.52 -15.05
C ILE A 405 -8.82 -12.43 -16.23
N ARG A 406 -7.75 -13.22 -16.22
CA ARG A 406 -6.80 -13.33 -17.33
C ARG A 406 -7.50 -13.71 -18.62
N HIS A 407 -8.35 -14.73 -18.57
CA HIS A 407 -9.09 -15.21 -19.75
C HIS A 407 -10.05 -14.14 -20.28
N GLN A 408 -10.77 -13.44 -19.41
CA GLN A 408 -11.65 -12.35 -19.82
C GLN A 408 -10.87 -11.17 -20.39
N PHE A 409 -9.76 -10.79 -19.76
CA PHE A 409 -8.87 -9.75 -20.29
C PHE A 409 -8.37 -10.12 -21.69
N ALA A 410 -8.05 -11.41 -21.92
CA ALA A 410 -7.64 -11.90 -23.23
C ALA A 410 -8.73 -11.79 -24.29
N ILE A 411 -9.95 -12.22 -23.97
CA ILE A 411 -11.10 -12.10 -24.87
C ILE A 411 -11.38 -10.64 -25.21
N SER A 412 -11.40 -9.76 -24.20
CA SER A 412 -11.60 -8.33 -24.40
C SER A 412 -10.54 -7.74 -25.30
N HIS A 413 -9.27 -8.13 -25.12
CA HIS A 413 -8.18 -7.66 -25.97
C HIS A 413 -8.37 -8.10 -27.43
N THR A 414 -8.68 -9.39 -27.67
CA THR A 414 -8.91 -9.91 -29.03
C THR A 414 -10.10 -9.25 -29.73
N ASN A 415 -11.12 -8.84 -28.98
CA ASN A 415 -12.30 -8.18 -29.52
C ASN A 415 -12.08 -6.69 -29.81
N LEU A 416 -11.13 -6.05 -29.10
CA LEU A 416 -10.81 -4.63 -29.24
C LEU A 416 -9.73 -4.37 -30.30
N SER A 417 -8.81 -5.31 -30.55
CA SER A 417 -7.77 -5.17 -31.57
C SER A 417 -8.28 -5.57 -32.97
N SER A 418 -8.52 -4.58 -33.84
CA SER A 418 -8.46 -4.74 -35.31
C SER A 418 -7.12 -5.43 -35.69
N PRO A 419 -6.98 -6.17 -36.82
CA PRO A 419 -6.08 -7.31 -36.95
C PRO A 419 -4.60 -6.89 -36.90
N LEU A 420 -4.10 -6.71 -35.68
CA LEU A 420 -2.69 -6.67 -35.37
C LEU A 420 -2.17 -8.09 -35.56
N SER A 421 -1.23 -8.21 -36.49
CA SER A 421 -0.62 -9.48 -36.87
C SER A 421 0.03 -10.13 -35.65
N SER A 422 -0.48 -11.32 -35.30
CA SER A 422 0.03 -12.26 -34.30
C SER A 422 -0.22 -11.89 -32.81
N PRO A 423 -1.34 -12.39 -32.22
CA PRO A 423 -1.62 -12.37 -30.78
C PRO A 423 -0.62 -13.14 -29.92
N THR A 424 0.27 -13.94 -30.50
CA THR A 424 0.98 -15.03 -29.79
C THR A 424 2.07 -14.60 -28.80
N ALA A 425 2.61 -13.38 -28.88
CA ALA A 425 3.73 -12.96 -28.02
C ALA A 425 3.31 -12.41 -26.64
N THR A 426 2.08 -11.91 -26.49
CA THR A 426 1.61 -11.27 -25.25
C THR A 426 1.08 -12.26 -24.20
N TRP A 427 0.72 -13.49 -24.59
CA TRP A 427 0.00 -14.44 -23.73
C TRP A 427 0.87 -15.42 -22.94
N ASP A 428 2.11 -15.69 -23.37
CA ASP A 428 3.06 -16.53 -22.61
C ASP A 428 3.43 -15.92 -21.24
N THR A 429 3.18 -14.62 -21.07
CA THR A 429 3.24 -13.85 -19.82
C THR A 429 2.30 -14.40 -18.74
N GLY A 430 1.21 -15.09 -19.12
CA GLY A 430 0.21 -15.63 -18.19
C GLY A 430 0.75 -16.70 -17.23
N ASP A 431 1.66 -17.56 -17.69
CA ASP A 431 2.24 -18.64 -16.87
C ASP A 431 3.17 -18.14 -15.76
N HIS A 432 3.72 -16.93 -15.92
CA HIS A 432 4.52 -16.27 -14.89
C HIS A 432 3.67 -15.80 -13.70
N ILE A 433 2.37 -15.60 -13.89
CA ILE A 433 1.45 -15.07 -12.87
C ILE A 433 1.02 -16.15 -11.89
N LEU A 434 0.96 -17.43 -12.27
CA LEU A 434 0.74 -18.51 -11.31
C LEU A 434 1.88 -18.64 -10.28
N ARG A 435 3.07 -18.12 -10.61
CA ARG A 435 4.21 -18.03 -9.68
C ARG A 435 4.03 -16.91 -8.63
N ALA A 436 3.08 -15.99 -8.81
CA ALA A 436 2.75 -14.89 -7.90
C ALA A 436 2.18 -15.35 -6.55
N LEU A 437 1.28 -16.35 -6.61
CA LEU A 437 0.64 -16.94 -5.43
C LEU A 437 1.51 -18.03 -4.79
N ASP A 438 2.45 -18.54 -5.57
CA ASP A 438 3.51 -19.42 -5.13
C ASP A 438 4.59 -18.56 -4.46
N TYR A 439 4.28 -18.02 -3.27
CA TYR A 439 5.32 -17.54 -2.37
C TYR A 439 6.20 -18.75 -1.97
N LYS A 440 7.08 -19.13 -2.89
CA LYS A 440 8.22 -19.97 -2.62
C LYS A 440 9.10 -19.03 -1.84
N GLY A 441 8.94 -19.09 -0.51
CA GLY A 441 9.97 -18.59 0.39
C GLY A 441 11.33 -19.07 -0.12
N PRO A 442 12.41 -18.42 0.31
CA PRO A 442 13.72 -18.67 -0.26
C PRO A 442 13.99 -20.17 -0.47
N PRO A 443 14.57 -20.59 -1.60
CA PRO A 443 14.62 -21.99 -2.02
C PRO A 443 15.22 -22.93 -0.94
N ASP A 444 16.14 -22.40 -0.14
CA ASP A 444 16.81 -23.12 0.94
C ASP A 444 16.13 -22.95 2.32
N GLY A 445 14.93 -22.38 2.33
CA GLY A 445 14.17 -22.02 3.53
C GLY A 445 14.58 -20.67 4.16
N PRO A 446 13.72 -20.13 5.06
CA PRO A 446 13.91 -18.81 5.65
C PRO A 446 15.19 -18.72 6.48
N ASN A 447 15.61 -19.78 7.17
CA ASN A 447 16.82 -19.77 7.99
C ASN A 447 18.11 -19.72 7.15
N SER A 448 18.16 -20.42 6.01
CA SER A 448 19.31 -20.34 5.10
C SER A 448 19.46 -18.94 4.52
N SER A 449 18.35 -18.32 4.10
CA SER A 449 18.39 -16.93 3.62
C SER A 449 18.67 -15.90 4.70
N ALA A 450 18.27 -16.17 5.94
CA ALA A 450 18.63 -15.35 7.09
C ALA A 450 20.06 -15.57 7.57
N ALA A 451 20.79 -16.58 7.10
CA ALA A 451 22.16 -16.87 7.53
C ALA A 451 23.15 -15.75 7.15
N PHE A 452 22.89 -15.02 6.06
CA PHE A 452 23.67 -13.86 5.63
C PHE A 452 23.43 -12.61 6.47
N ILE A 453 22.34 -12.58 7.23
CA ILE A 453 22.06 -11.50 8.16
C ILE A 453 22.78 -11.84 9.46
N PRO A 454 23.68 -10.99 9.97
CA PRO A 454 24.26 -11.18 11.31
C PRO A 454 23.21 -11.38 12.40
N ASP A 455 23.61 -11.97 13.51
CA ASP A 455 22.75 -12.02 14.70
C ASP A 455 22.43 -10.59 15.17
N MET A 456 21.15 -10.35 15.42
CA MET A 456 20.60 -9.06 15.83
C MET A 456 20.89 -8.79 17.31
N ASN A 457 21.04 -7.51 17.65
CA ASN A 457 21.26 -7.04 19.02
C ASN A 457 20.25 -5.95 19.39
N SER A 458 20.50 -5.20 20.46
CA SER A 458 19.60 -4.14 20.93
C SER A 458 19.67 -2.84 20.12
N SER A 459 20.71 -2.63 19.29
CA SER A 459 20.89 -1.40 18.51
C SER A 459 20.10 -1.46 17.22
N LEU A 460 19.13 -0.55 17.08
CA LEU A 460 18.33 -0.42 15.87
C LEU A 460 19.21 -0.13 14.65
N VAL A 461 20.13 0.82 14.78
CA VAL A 461 20.95 1.30 13.65
C VAL A 461 21.88 0.20 13.15
N ARG A 462 22.43 -0.62 14.05
CA ARG A 462 23.23 -1.79 13.65
C ARG A 462 22.39 -2.85 12.95
N ASN A 463 21.23 -3.19 13.51
CA ASN A 463 20.33 -4.19 12.93
C ASN A 463 19.83 -3.74 11.55
N TRP A 464 19.40 -2.48 11.43
CA TRP A 464 18.96 -1.86 10.19
C TRP A 464 20.06 -1.91 9.12
N ARG A 465 21.29 -1.51 9.46
CA ARG A 465 22.44 -1.59 8.55
C ARG A 465 22.72 -3.03 8.12
N ALA A 466 22.72 -3.97 9.07
CA ALA A 466 22.96 -5.38 8.79
C ALA A 466 21.91 -5.95 7.82
N CYS A 467 20.64 -5.60 8.03
CA CYS A 467 19.53 -5.93 7.15
C CYS A 467 19.67 -5.32 5.74
N LYS A 468 20.01 -4.03 5.64
CA LYS A 468 20.24 -3.31 4.38
C LYS A 468 21.37 -3.96 3.57
N VAL A 469 22.53 -4.17 4.18
CA VAL A 469 23.69 -4.84 3.55
C VAL A 469 23.33 -6.24 3.06
N ALA A 470 22.68 -7.05 3.90
CA ALA A 470 22.25 -8.39 3.51
C ALA A 470 21.18 -8.36 2.41
N SER A 471 20.27 -7.39 2.43
CA SER A 471 19.28 -7.19 1.36
C SER A 471 19.95 -6.91 0.03
N ARG A 472 20.97 -6.05 0.00
CA ARG A 472 21.73 -5.79 -1.23
C ARG A 472 22.47 -7.03 -1.72
N GLN A 473 23.12 -7.78 -0.82
CA GLN A 473 23.80 -9.03 -1.18
C GLN A 473 22.84 -10.09 -1.72
N ARG A 474 21.59 -10.12 -1.23
CA ARG A 474 20.53 -10.99 -1.78
C ARG A 474 20.04 -10.49 -3.13
N ASN A 475 19.76 -9.19 -3.28
CA ASN A 475 19.35 -8.60 -4.55
C ASN A 475 20.41 -8.81 -5.64
N TRP A 476 21.70 -8.86 -5.26
CA TRP A 476 22.78 -9.28 -6.15
C TRP A 476 22.68 -10.74 -6.59
N ARG A 477 22.32 -11.67 -5.70
CA ARG A 477 22.26 -13.11 -6.03
C ARG A 477 20.96 -13.53 -6.71
N VAL A 478 19.87 -12.81 -6.46
CA VAL A 478 18.52 -13.14 -6.95
C VAL A 478 18.17 -12.14 -8.04
N GLU A 479 18.75 -12.33 -9.23
CA GLU A 479 18.63 -11.38 -10.35
C GLU A 479 17.21 -11.26 -10.95
N GLN A 480 16.15 -11.87 -10.41
CA GLN A 480 14.84 -11.88 -11.10
C GLN A 480 13.57 -11.85 -10.24
N ARG A 481 13.60 -11.72 -8.91
CA ARG A 481 12.37 -12.01 -8.11
C ARG A 481 12.21 -11.24 -6.80
N THR A 482 12.62 -9.98 -6.73
CA THR A 482 12.39 -9.24 -5.49
C THR A 482 11.24 -8.27 -5.66
N PHE A 483 10.23 -8.48 -4.82
CA PHE A 483 9.17 -7.55 -4.45
C PHE A 483 9.76 -6.13 -4.40
N ASP A 484 9.27 -5.22 -5.25
CA ASP A 484 9.81 -3.85 -5.34
C ASP A 484 9.73 -3.17 -3.97
N GLU A 485 10.87 -2.65 -3.48
CA GLU A 485 10.96 -1.86 -2.24
C GLU A 485 9.93 -0.71 -2.28
N LYS A 486 9.61 -0.19 -3.48
CA LYS A 486 8.58 0.84 -3.68
C LYS A 486 7.15 0.35 -3.49
N SER A 487 6.86 -0.93 -3.76
CA SER A 487 5.53 -1.50 -3.53
C SER A 487 5.25 -1.67 -2.04
N LEU A 488 6.29 -1.73 -1.20
CA LEU A 488 6.16 -1.74 0.26
C LEU A 488 5.98 -0.38 0.85
N GLU A 489 6.73 0.61 0.36
CA GLU A 489 6.54 1.99 0.77
C GLU A 489 5.16 2.51 0.34
N ARG A 490 4.66 2.06 -0.81
CA ARG A 490 3.34 2.43 -1.32
C ARG A 490 2.22 1.49 -0.86
N PHE A 491 2.52 0.36 -0.22
CA PHE A 491 1.53 -0.70 0.09
C PHE A 491 0.71 -1.10 -1.12
N GLU A 492 1.38 -1.30 -2.25
CA GLU A 492 0.76 -1.76 -3.48
C GLU A 492 0.22 -3.17 -3.27
N PHE A 493 -0.98 -3.38 -3.77
CA PHE A 493 -1.65 -4.67 -3.68
C PHE A 493 -0.95 -5.75 -4.49
N TYR A 494 -0.10 -5.35 -5.43
CA TYR A 494 0.76 -6.21 -6.21
C TYR A 494 2.08 -5.53 -6.56
N THR A 495 3.07 -6.31 -6.99
CA THR A 495 4.36 -5.83 -7.48
C THR A 495 4.67 -6.44 -8.84
N PHE A 496 5.20 -5.68 -9.79
CA PHE A 496 5.62 -6.27 -11.06
C PHE A 496 6.90 -7.08 -10.92
N THR A 497 6.96 -8.20 -11.65
CA THR A 497 8.12 -9.08 -11.76
C THR A 497 8.39 -9.36 -13.24
N ASP A 498 9.49 -10.03 -13.57
CA ASP A 498 9.83 -10.43 -14.94
C ASP A 498 8.68 -11.21 -15.60
N GLY A 499 7.92 -10.51 -16.45
CA GLY A 499 6.76 -11.05 -17.16
C GLY A 499 5.52 -11.30 -16.29
N GLY A 500 5.33 -10.61 -15.16
CA GLY A 500 4.14 -10.83 -14.34
C GLY A 500 3.95 -9.82 -13.21
N PHE A 501 3.02 -10.12 -12.30
CA PHE A 501 2.86 -9.40 -11.05
C PHE A 501 2.65 -10.36 -9.88
N GLN A 502 3.06 -9.96 -8.67
CA GLN A 502 2.91 -10.71 -7.43
C GLN A 502 1.90 -10.02 -6.51
N LEU A 503 0.83 -10.73 -6.11
CA LEU A 503 -0.11 -10.20 -5.10
C LEU A 503 0.54 -10.16 -3.72
N ALA A 504 0.42 -9.03 -3.02
CA ALA A 504 0.94 -8.91 -1.68
C ALA A 504 0.08 -9.74 -0.70
N PRO A 505 0.67 -10.60 0.15
CA PRO A 505 -0.10 -11.53 1.00
C PRO A 505 -1.22 -10.93 1.85
N TYR A 506 -1.08 -9.69 2.30
CA TYR A 506 -2.10 -9.01 3.11
C TYR A 506 -3.37 -8.68 2.31
N VAL A 507 -3.34 -8.69 0.98
CA VAL A 507 -4.53 -8.50 0.14
C VAL A 507 -5.45 -9.71 0.14
N LEU A 508 -4.94 -10.88 0.53
CA LEU A 508 -5.73 -12.10 0.69
C LEU A 508 -6.41 -12.15 2.06
N THR A 509 -6.75 -10.98 2.60
CA THR A 509 -7.41 -10.85 3.90
C THR A 509 -8.59 -9.88 3.82
N TYR A 510 -9.45 -9.92 4.83
CA TYR A 510 -10.56 -8.99 4.97
C TYR A 510 -10.07 -7.53 4.88
N PRO A 511 -10.79 -6.65 4.15
CA PRO A 511 -12.05 -6.87 3.45
C PRO A 511 -11.86 -7.30 1.99
N LEU A 512 -10.63 -7.31 1.45
CA LEU A 512 -10.40 -7.57 0.01
C LEU A 512 -10.69 -9.02 -0.38
N TYR A 513 -10.43 -9.97 0.52
CA TYR A 513 -10.64 -11.37 0.22
C TYR A 513 -10.98 -12.18 1.47
N ASN A 514 -11.91 -13.13 1.27
CA ASN A 514 -12.15 -14.25 2.15
C ASN A 514 -12.68 -15.39 1.29
N ILE A 515 -12.23 -16.61 1.54
CA ILE A 515 -12.66 -17.77 0.77
C ILE A 515 -14.18 -18.01 0.85
N ASN A 516 -14.83 -17.58 1.93
CA ASN A 516 -16.26 -17.72 2.15
C ASN A 516 -17.07 -16.54 1.61
N TYR A 517 -16.45 -15.57 0.96
CA TYR A 517 -17.20 -14.51 0.30
C TYR A 517 -17.96 -15.04 -0.93
N PRO A 518 -19.15 -14.49 -1.23
CA PRO A 518 -19.78 -14.66 -2.53
C PRO A 518 -18.83 -14.26 -3.66
N ARG A 519 -18.93 -14.94 -4.81
CA ARG A 519 -18.12 -14.66 -6.00
C ARG A 519 -18.12 -13.17 -6.36
N ALA A 520 -19.29 -12.53 -6.38
CA ALA A 520 -19.43 -11.10 -6.68
C ALA A 520 -18.52 -10.22 -5.82
N LEU A 521 -18.34 -10.53 -4.53
CA LEU A 521 -17.44 -9.79 -3.65
C LEU A 521 -15.97 -10.10 -3.94
N LYS A 522 -15.62 -11.37 -4.20
CA LYS A 522 -14.24 -11.74 -4.55
C LYS A 522 -13.79 -11.04 -5.82
N TYR A 523 -14.62 -11.05 -6.86
CA TYR A 523 -14.34 -10.36 -8.13
C TYR A 523 -14.36 -8.85 -8.00
N GLY A 524 -15.32 -8.28 -7.26
CA GLY A 524 -15.41 -6.83 -7.07
C GLY A 524 -14.24 -6.25 -6.25
N ALA A 525 -13.76 -6.99 -5.24
CA ALA A 525 -12.69 -6.52 -4.35
C ALA A 525 -11.30 -6.97 -4.81
N LEU A 526 -10.94 -8.25 -4.68
CA LEU A 526 -9.63 -8.73 -5.11
C LEU A 526 -9.51 -8.76 -6.64
N GLY A 527 -10.58 -9.15 -7.34
CA GLY A 527 -10.57 -9.27 -8.79
C GLY A 527 -10.34 -7.95 -9.52
N SER A 528 -10.86 -6.82 -9.02
CA SER A 528 -10.57 -5.50 -9.58
C SER A 528 -9.08 -5.15 -9.48
N GLN A 529 -8.42 -5.50 -8.36
CA GLN A 529 -6.98 -5.28 -8.20
C GLN A 529 -6.15 -6.17 -9.12
N VAL A 530 -6.56 -7.42 -9.32
CA VAL A 530 -5.94 -8.33 -10.30
C VAL A 530 -6.11 -7.78 -11.72
N ALA A 531 -7.30 -7.32 -12.10
CA ALA A 531 -7.57 -6.74 -13.40
C ALA A 531 -6.74 -5.47 -13.65
N ARG A 532 -6.60 -4.61 -12.63
CA ARG A 532 -5.74 -3.43 -12.67
C ARG A 532 -4.27 -3.81 -12.90
N ALA A 533 -3.78 -4.83 -12.20
CA ALA A 533 -2.41 -5.32 -12.37
C ALA A 533 -2.15 -5.80 -13.81
N TYR A 534 -3.12 -6.48 -14.43
CA TYR A 534 -3.04 -6.85 -15.84
C TYR A 534 -2.97 -5.63 -16.77
N ALA A 535 -3.82 -4.62 -16.56
CA ALA A 535 -3.83 -3.41 -17.36
C ALA A 535 -2.49 -2.64 -17.27
N GLU A 536 -1.96 -2.47 -16.06
CA GLU A 536 -0.66 -1.84 -15.81
C GLU A 536 0.51 -2.66 -16.39
N LEU A 537 0.46 -4.00 -16.32
CA LEU A 537 1.47 -4.87 -16.94
C LEU A 537 1.46 -4.76 -18.47
N SER A 538 0.27 -4.71 -19.09
CA SER A 538 0.14 -4.48 -20.54
C SER A 538 0.76 -3.14 -20.94
N LEU A 539 0.54 -2.08 -20.15
CA LEU A 539 1.15 -0.78 -20.35
C LEU A 539 2.68 -0.80 -20.29
N LEU A 540 3.25 -1.50 -19.31
CA LEU A 540 4.70 -1.65 -19.19
C LEU A 540 5.29 -2.34 -20.42
N TYR A 541 4.59 -3.33 -20.96
CA TYR A 541 4.99 -3.99 -22.20
C TYR A 541 4.96 -3.03 -23.39
N TYR A 542 3.86 -2.27 -23.56
CA TYR A 542 3.73 -1.30 -24.65
C TYR A 542 4.76 -0.15 -24.59
N ASN A 543 5.17 0.27 -23.40
CA ASN A 543 6.20 1.30 -23.24
C ASN A 543 7.59 0.87 -23.76
N THR A 544 7.81 -0.43 -23.94
CA THR A 544 9.08 -0.96 -24.49
C THR A 544 9.06 -1.16 -26.00
N THR A 545 7.90 -1.05 -26.67
CA THR A 545 7.75 -1.23 -28.12
C THR A 545 7.46 0.12 -28.81
N PRO A 546 8.38 0.65 -29.65
CA PRO A 546 8.24 1.97 -30.27
C PRO A 546 7.03 2.17 -31.19
N GLU A 547 6.36 1.08 -31.60
CA GLU A 547 5.30 1.07 -32.61
C GLU A 547 3.89 1.31 -32.04
N MET A 548 3.74 1.54 -30.73
CA MET A 548 2.42 1.52 -30.05
C MET A 548 2.06 2.80 -29.27
N THR A 549 2.42 3.97 -29.81
CA THR A 549 2.17 5.30 -29.20
C THR A 549 0.68 5.60 -28.96
N ASP A 550 -0.22 5.16 -29.84
CA ASP A 550 -1.66 5.47 -29.73
C ASP A 550 -2.34 4.67 -28.59
N VAL A 551 -1.94 3.41 -28.41
CA VAL A 551 -2.43 2.55 -27.31
C VAL A 551 -1.90 3.04 -25.97
N LYS A 552 -0.65 3.50 -25.95
CA LYS A 552 -0.03 4.14 -24.78
C LYS A 552 -0.81 5.37 -24.32
N GLN A 553 -1.11 6.32 -25.22
CA GLN A 553 -1.82 7.56 -24.84
C GLN A 553 -3.22 7.27 -24.28
N LEU A 554 -3.93 6.27 -24.83
CA LEU A 554 -5.24 5.85 -24.35
C LEU A 554 -5.18 5.23 -22.94
N LEU A 555 -4.21 4.34 -22.71
CA LEU A 555 -4.03 3.66 -21.42
C LEU A 555 -3.47 4.61 -20.34
N GLU A 556 -2.57 5.53 -20.71
CA GLU A 556 -2.08 6.59 -19.82
C GLU A 556 -3.22 7.53 -19.40
N THR A 557 -4.11 7.91 -20.32
CA THR A 557 -5.31 8.72 -19.99
C THR A 557 -6.24 7.99 -19.00
N CYS A 558 -6.45 6.68 -19.20
CA CYS A 558 -7.25 5.85 -18.31
C CYS A 558 -6.64 5.73 -16.90
N LEU A 559 -5.32 5.64 -16.81
CA LEU A 559 -4.62 5.61 -15.53
C LEU A 559 -4.52 7.00 -14.88
N GLU A 560 -4.31 8.06 -15.65
CA GLU A 560 -4.20 9.44 -15.12
C GLU A 560 -5.51 9.92 -14.50
N GLU A 561 -6.65 9.58 -15.11
CA GLU A 561 -7.96 9.78 -14.49
C GLU A 561 -8.15 8.94 -13.22
N SER A 562 -7.36 7.87 -13.02
CA SER A 562 -7.27 7.10 -11.78
C SER A 562 -6.29 7.61 -10.74
N THR A 563 -5.36 8.47 -11.14
CA THR A 563 -4.29 9.01 -10.30
C THR A 563 -4.39 10.50 -10.01
N LEU A 564 -5.39 11.22 -10.53
CA LEU A 564 -5.65 12.61 -10.15
C LEU A 564 -5.76 12.68 -8.61
N GLU A 565 -4.77 13.34 -8.01
CA GLU A 565 -4.55 13.51 -6.57
C GLU A 565 -5.61 14.43 -5.92
N THR A 566 -6.88 14.06 -6.03
CA THR A 566 -7.89 14.42 -5.03
C THR A 566 -7.93 13.33 -3.95
N GLU A 567 -8.51 13.61 -2.78
CA GLU A 567 -8.36 12.83 -1.54
C GLU A 567 -8.40 11.28 -1.71
N PRO A 568 -7.82 10.50 -0.76
CA PRO A 568 -7.54 9.05 -0.92
C PRO A 568 -8.77 8.11 -0.97
N ILE A 569 -9.94 8.62 -1.37
CA ILE A 569 -11.25 7.98 -1.40
C ILE A 569 -11.75 7.76 -2.85
N ASP A 570 -11.05 8.27 -3.87
CA ASP A 570 -11.50 8.26 -5.28
C ASP A 570 -11.16 6.95 -6.05
N LEU A 571 -10.37 6.05 -5.44
CA LEU A 571 -9.68 4.95 -6.14
C LEU A 571 -10.60 3.89 -6.80
N VAL A 572 -11.81 3.66 -6.29
CA VAL A 572 -12.70 2.58 -6.80
C VAL A 572 -13.51 3.02 -8.02
N LEU A 573 -13.59 4.33 -8.30
CA LEU A 573 -14.57 4.89 -9.23
C LEU A 573 -13.97 5.55 -10.45
N SER A 574 -12.75 6.05 -10.33
CA SER A 574 -11.94 6.31 -11.52
C SER A 574 -11.73 5.04 -12.35
N GLU A 575 -11.61 3.88 -11.70
CA GLU A 575 -11.43 2.57 -12.34
C GLU A 575 -12.67 2.12 -13.13
N VAL A 576 -13.89 2.45 -12.66
CA VAL A 576 -15.14 2.19 -13.38
C VAL A 576 -15.38 3.24 -14.48
N ALA A 577 -14.99 4.49 -14.26
CA ALA A 577 -15.08 5.56 -15.25
C ALA A 577 -14.16 5.32 -16.46
N ALA A 578 -12.90 4.91 -16.24
CA ALA A 578 -11.94 4.57 -17.29
C ALA A 578 -12.44 3.42 -18.20
N LEU A 579 -13.03 2.39 -17.60
CA LEU A 579 -13.66 1.28 -18.35
C LEU A 579 -14.90 1.74 -19.16
N ASN A 580 -15.62 2.76 -18.70
CA ASN A 580 -16.78 3.31 -19.39
C ASN A 580 -16.40 4.29 -20.53
N VAL A 581 -15.33 5.07 -20.36
CA VAL A 581 -14.76 5.92 -21.43
C VAL A 581 -14.28 5.06 -22.60
N LEU A 582 -13.65 3.92 -22.31
CA LEU A 582 -13.29 2.89 -23.29
C LEU A 582 -14.49 2.23 -23.97
N SER A 583 -15.68 2.22 -23.36
CA SER A 583 -16.89 1.71 -24.02
C SER A 583 -17.56 2.77 -24.90
N ALA A 584 -17.53 4.05 -24.49
CA ALA A 584 -18.21 5.14 -25.20
C ALA A 584 -17.44 5.63 -26.43
N ALA A 585 -16.10 5.69 -26.37
CA ALA A 585 -15.26 6.12 -27.49
C ALA A 585 -15.37 5.20 -28.72
N PHE A 586 -15.75 3.94 -28.53
CA PHE A 586 -15.79 2.92 -29.59
C PHE A 586 -17.20 2.67 -30.16
N GLN A 587 -18.25 3.27 -29.59
CA GLN A 587 -19.64 3.12 -30.07
C GLN A 587 -20.08 4.16 -31.12
N SER A 588 -19.25 5.16 -31.45
CA SER A 588 -19.59 6.18 -32.45
C SER A 588 -18.49 6.40 -33.50
N PRO A 589 -18.43 5.58 -34.57
CA PRO A 589 -17.57 5.87 -35.71
C PRO A 589 -18.24 6.93 -36.59
N GLY A 590 -18.02 8.21 -36.30
CA GLY A 590 -18.41 9.29 -37.22
C GLY A 590 -18.57 10.68 -36.60
N ARG A 591 -17.63 11.57 -36.95
CA ARG A 591 -17.63 13.04 -36.76
C ARG A 591 -17.48 13.56 -35.32
N PHE A 592 -16.23 13.82 -34.95
CA PHE A 592 -15.90 14.86 -33.98
C PHE A 592 -15.85 16.23 -34.66
N THR A 593 -16.83 17.09 -34.38
CA THR A 593 -16.61 18.54 -34.33
C THR A 593 -16.88 18.97 -32.89
N ALA A 594 -15.92 19.70 -32.31
CA ALA A 594 -15.75 19.98 -30.87
C ALA A 594 -17.04 20.29 -30.08
N PRO A 595 -17.18 19.85 -28.81
CA PRO A 595 -18.29 20.28 -27.98
C PRO A 595 -17.92 21.44 -27.05
N ARG A 596 -18.82 22.44 -27.01
CA ARG A 596 -19.14 23.20 -25.81
C ARG A 596 -19.79 22.24 -24.81
N LYS A 597 -19.46 22.40 -23.51
CA LYS A 597 -20.13 21.86 -22.30
C LYS A 597 -21.08 20.67 -22.56
N LEU A 598 -20.59 19.45 -22.36
CA LEU A 598 -21.43 18.27 -22.18
C LEU A 598 -21.61 18.04 -20.67
N GLU A 599 -22.85 18.16 -20.20
CA GLU A 599 -23.32 17.52 -18.96
C GLU A 599 -23.51 16.03 -19.26
N VAL A 600 -22.93 15.15 -18.44
CA VAL A 600 -22.97 13.69 -18.65
C VAL A 600 -23.99 13.04 -17.72
N HIS A 601 -25.02 12.43 -18.33
CA HIS A 601 -25.95 11.47 -17.74
C HIS A 601 -25.73 10.08 -18.38
N ALA A 602 -25.71 9.02 -17.54
CA ALA A 602 -25.82 7.55 -17.80
C ALA A 602 -24.70 6.85 -18.64
N GLY A 603 -24.31 5.58 -18.47
CA GLY A 603 -24.72 4.46 -17.59
C GLY A 603 -24.06 3.12 -18.01
N THR A 604 -23.68 2.31 -17.02
CA THR A 604 -23.40 0.86 -16.87
C THR A 604 -23.49 -0.10 -18.09
N ALA A 605 -22.38 -0.74 -18.52
CA ALA A 605 -22.43 -1.83 -19.51
C ALA A 605 -21.52 -3.06 -19.23
N VAL A 606 -20.31 -2.90 -18.69
CA VAL A 606 -19.37 -4.05 -18.55
C VAL A 606 -19.68 -4.94 -17.34
N PHE A 607 -20.11 -4.34 -16.22
CA PHE A 607 -20.54 -5.10 -15.03
C PHE A 607 -21.87 -5.86 -15.26
N TYR A 608 -22.70 -5.36 -16.18
CA TYR A 608 -24.02 -5.92 -16.45
C TYR A 608 -23.96 -7.22 -17.26
N ASN A 609 -22.99 -7.38 -18.17
CA ASN A 609 -22.85 -8.62 -18.97
C ASN A 609 -22.34 -9.82 -18.16
N LEU A 610 -21.46 -9.60 -17.17
CA LEU A 610 -21.00 -10.66 -16.25
C LEU A 610 -22.10 -11.10 -15.28
N VAL A 611 -22.95 -10.18 -14.82
CA VAL A 611 -24.05 -10.49 -13.90
C VAL A 611 -25.28 -11.06 -14.63
N LEU A 612 -25.62 -10.56 -15.82
CA LEU A 612 -26.78 -11.07 -16.59
C LEU A 612 -26.55 -12.46 -17.19
N HIS A 613 -25.32 -12.82 -17.55
CA HIS A 613 -25.04 -14.14 -18.12
C HIS A 613 -25.22 -15.28 -17.09
N GLU A 614 -25.08 -15.00 -15.79
CA GLU A 614 -25.38 -15.96 -14.71
C GLU A 614 -26.86 -15.92 -14.28
N MET A 615 -27.55 -14.76 -14.36
CA MET A 615 -28.99 -14.70 -14.04
C MET A 615 -29.90 -15.36 -15.08
N GLN A 616 -29.40 -15.68 -16.28
CA GLN A 616 -30.17 -16.30 -17.36
C GLN A 616 -29.86 -17.78 -17.62
N GLY A 617 -28.99 -18.42 -16.82
CA GLY A 617 -28.79 -19.88 -16.84
C GLY A 617 -29.51 -20.58 -15.69
N GLN A 618 -30.76 -21.00 -15.89
CA GLN A 618 -31.57 -21.82 -14.95
C GLN A 618 -31.29 -23.33 -15.12
N PRO A 619 -31.72 -24.23 -14.19
CA PRO A 619 -32.14 -24.05 -12.79
C PRO A 619 -31.14 -24.63 -11.76
#